data_AF-A0A8H3I6A4-F1
#
_entry.id   AF-A0A8H3I6A4-F1
#
_cell.length_a   1.000
_cell.length_b   1.000
_cell.length_c   1.000
_cell.angle_alpha   90.00
_cell.angle_beta   90.00
_cell.angle_gamma   90.00
#
_symmetry.space_group_name_H-M   'P 1'
#
loop_
_entity.id
_entity.type
_entity.pdbx_description
1 polymer ?
#
loop_
_entity_poly.entity_id
_entity_poly.type
_entity_poly.pdbx_seq_one_letter_code
_entity_poly.pdbx_strand_id
1 'polypeptide(L)'
;MPKAPRKRSNTTAKESNPIAKPKIKDPKDSHLYTDDNPETTIHGTGFKDEAAAHRTLELISKRSLLYQFQTVNTMWHRANGHPHKTSDMQAAMKIFREWLDVTYPESNSELRAKGFKPLLSKACVKRYLPQIRECKLKGIEEALKFAEKYVELEPRKKLANVLFDNSQPKEPDMEKTRYDALDKLVAEGKETSNGWKMDEIWAGKKQVSDEHLRLIAWAWSPIQERNLP
;
A
#
# COMPACT_ATOMS: atom_id res chain seq x y z
N MET A 1 -33.46 38.74 40.37
CA MET A 1 -33.16 37.62 41.29
C MET A 1 -31.66 37.32 41.22
N PRO A 2 -30.86 37.72 42.22
CA PRO A 2 -29.44 37.36 42.33
C PRO A 2 -29.27 36.00 43.04
N LYS A 3 -28.31 35.20 42.55
CA LYS A 3 -28.02 33.84 43.02
C LYS A 3 -27.27 33.87 44.37
N ALA A 4 -27.76 33.12 45.35
CA ALA A 4 -27.06 32.81 46.60
C ALA A 4 -25.96 31.73 46.37
N PRO A 5 -24.83 31.78 47.11
CA PRO A 5 -23.68 30.92 46.87
C PRO A 5 -23.86 29.53 47.50
N ARG A 6 -23.52 28.46 46.77
CA ARG A 6 -23.42 27.10 47.32
C ARG A 6 -21.99 26.78 47.75
N LYS A 7 -21.93 26.17 48.94
CA LYS A 7 -20.77 25.79 49.75
C LYS A 7 -19.76 24.89 49.01
N ARG A 8 -18.49 25.08 49.38
CA ARG A 8 -17.36 24.17 49.13
C ARG A 8 -17.47 22.93 50.03
N SER A 9 -17.13 21.76 49.50
CA SER A 9 -16.59 20.64 50.28
C SER A 9 -15.61 19.83 49.44
N ASN A 10 -14.48 19.50 50.07
CA ASN A 10 -13.24 18.92 49.54
C ASN A 10 -13.40 17.57 48.83
N THR A 11 -12.54 17.33 47.83
CA THR A 11 -12.07 15.97 47.51
C THR A 11 -10.65 16.02 46.90
N THR A 12 -9.68 15.67 47.75
CA THR A 12 -8.41 14.97 47.52
C THR A 12 -7.55 15.29 46.29
N ALA A 13 -6.30 15.66 46.60
CA ALA A 13 -5.14 15.67 45.72
C ALA A 13 -5.01 14.36 44.93
N LYS A 14 -4.91 14.47 43.60
CA LYS A 14 -4.36 13.43 42.74
C LYS A 14 -2.92 13.80 42.42
N GLU A 15 -2.01 12.94 42.88
CA GLU A 15 -0.60 12.92 42.53
C GLU A 15 -0.42 13.03 41.01
N SER A 16 0.41 13.99 40.62
CA SER A 16 0.87 14.17 39.26
C SER A 16 1.80 13.01 38.88
N ASN A 17 1.36 12.14 37.98
CA ASN A 17 2.23 11.19 37.30
C ASN A 17 3.36 11.95 36.59
N PRO A 18 4.63 11.56 36.74
CA PRO A 18 5.72 12.22 36.03
C PRO A 18 5.62 11.90 34.53
N ILE A 19 5.61 12.96 33.73
CA ILE A 19 5.67 12.92 32.26
C ILE A 19 6.93 12.14 31.86
N ALA A 20 6.73 10.95 31.28
CA ALA A 20 7.82 10.16 30.71
C ALA A 20 8.48 10.98 29.60
N LYS A 21 9.75 11.36 29.81
CA LYS A 21 10.56 12.04 28.80
C LYS A 21 10.66 11.13 27.55
N PRO A 22 10.51 11.67 26.33
CA PRO A 22 10.72 10.90 25.12
C PRO A 22 12.18 10.41 25.11
N LYS A 23 12.38 9.10 24.99
CA LYS A 23 13.71 8.50 24.80
C LYS A 23 14.30 9.08 23.52
N ILE A 24 15.44 9.77 23.66
CA ILE A 24 16.26 10.21 22.52
C ILE A 24 16.73 8.92 21.84
N LYS A 25 16.31 8.68 20.60
CA LYS A 25 16.72 7.50 19.82
C LYS A 25 18.21 7.63 19.51
N ASP A 26 18.97 6.58 19.78
CA ASP A 26 20.39 6.52 19.39
C ASP A 26 20.51 6.69 17.87
N PRO A 27 21.49 7.45 17.34
CA PRO A 27 21.70 7.61 15.90
C PRO A 27 21.96 6.28 15.18
N LYS A 28 22.39 5.24 15.92
CA LYS A 28 22.57 3.86 15.43
C LYS A 28 21.26 3.09 15.26
N ASP A 29 20.16 3.55 15.87
CA ASP A 29 18.80 3.03 15.65
C ASP A 29 18.11 3.73 14.46
N SER A 30 18.88 4.43 13.62
CA SER A 30 18.43 4.93 12.33
C SER A 30 18.10 3.74 11.41
N HIS A 31 16.86 3.26 11.50
CA HIS A 31 16.24 2.37 10.50
C HIS A 31 16.25 2.94 9.07
N LEU A 32 16.73 4.18 8.86
CA LEU A 32 16.77 4.84 7.56
C LEU A 32 17.56 4.06 6.49
N TYR A 33 18.52 3.24 6.90
CA TYR A 33 19.33 2.44 5.98
C TYR A 33 19.18 0.92 6.16
N THR A 34 18.38 0.49 7.13
CA THR A 34 18.12 -0.94 7.38
C THR A 34 17.06 -1.41 6.41
N ASP A 35 17.37 -2.50 5.71
CA ASP A 35 16.41 -3.19 4.89
C ASP A 35 15.57 -4.12 5.77
N ASP A 36 14.33 -3.70 6.05
CA ASP A 36 13.42 -4.46 6.90
C ASP A 36 12.83 -5.71 6.20
N ASN A 37 13.11 -5.94 4.90
CA ASN A 37 12.60 -7.11 4.15
C ASN A 37 13.65 -7.70 3.18
N PRO A 38 14.82 -8.16 3.67
CA PRO A 38 15.97 -8.55 2.84
C PRO A 38 15.67 -9.69 1.87
N GLU A 39 14.74 -10.59 2.22
CA GLU A 39 14.32 -11.70 1.36
C GLU A 39 13.70 -11.24 0.04
N THR A 40 13.12 -10.04 0.01
CA THR A 40 12.41 -9.50 -1.15
C THR A 40 13.17 -8.37 -1.84
N THR A 41 14.40 -8.10 -1.41
CA THR A 41 15.18 -6.97 -1.88
C THR A 41 15.82 -7.24 -3.22
N ILE A 42 15.63 -6.32 -4.15
CA ILE A 42 16.21 -6.41 -5.47
C ILE A 42 17.71 -6.08 -5.38
N HIS A 43 18.53 -7.10 -5.60
CA HIS A 43 19.97 -6.93 -5.71
C HIS A 43 20.37 -6.20 -6.99
N GLY A 44 21.46 -5.42 -6.92
CA GLY A 44 21.99 -4.66 -8.06
C GLY A 44 21.47 -3.23 -8.19
N THR A 45 20.68 -2.75 -7.23
CA THR A 45 20.35 -1.32 -7.08
C THR A 45 21.58 -0.55 -6.56
N GLY A 46 21.72 0.71 -6.96
CA GLY A 46 22.87 1.52 -6.56
C GLY A 46 22.82 2.96 -7.04
N PHE A 47 23.74 3.77 -6.53
CA PHE A 47 23.81 5.22 -6.75
C PHE A 47 25.22 5.73 -7.09
N LYS A 48 26.12 4.81 -7.49
CA LYS A 48 27.54 5.14 -7.71
C LYS A 48 27.79 6.05 -8.91
N ASP A 49 27.00 5.90 -9.96
CA ASP A 49 27.13 6.56 -11.25
C ASP A 49 25.76 6.58 -11.98
N GLU A 50 25.69 7.33 -13.08
CA GLU A 50 24.48 7.44 -13.92
C GLU A 50 23.99 6.08 -14.44
N ALA A 51 24.90 5.20 -14.86
CA ALA A 51 24.54 3.86 -15.33
C ALA A 51 23.88 3.01 -14.21
N ALA A 52 24.35 3.13 -12.97
CA ALA A 52 23.74 2.48 -11.82
C ALA A 52 22.36 3.06 -11.47
N ALA A 53 22.16 4.37 -11.66
CA ALA A 53 20.85 4.99 -11.48
C ALA A 53 19.83 4.46 -12.48
N HIS A 54 20.16 4.44 -13.78
CA HIS A 54 19.28 3.88 -14.80
C HIS A 54 19.00 2.39 -14.59
N ARG A 55 20.03 1.60 -14.25
CA ARG A 55 19.85 0.18 -13.90
C ARG A 55 18.90 0.01 -12.71
N THR A 56 19.01 0.88 -11.70
CA THR A 56 18.12 0.84 -10.53
C THR A 56 16.67 1.07 -10.94
N LEU A 57 16.41 2.10 -11.76
CA LEU A 57 15.07 2.39 -12.27
C LEU A 57 14.50 1.24 -13.11
N GLU A 58 15.32 0.63 -13.97
CA GLU A 58 14.93 -0.55 -14.76
C GLU A 58 14.55 -1.73 -13.86
N LEU A 59 15.38 -2.03 -12.86
CA LEU A 59 15.19 -3.15 -11.94
C LEU A 59 13.89 -3.07 -11.14
N ILE A 60 13.49 -1.85 -10.74
CA ILE A 60 12.29 -1.63 -9.92
C ILE A 60 11.04 -1.33 -10.74
N SER A 61 11.15 -1.17 -12.06
CA SER A 61 10.07 -0.70 -12.95
C SER A 61 8.77 -1.54 -12.87
N LYS A 62 8.89 -2.84 -12.59
CA LYS A 62 7.76 -3.76 -12.44
C LYS A 62 7.08 -3.69 -11.06
N ARG A 63 7.68 -3.02 -10.08
CA ARG A 63 7.16 -2.91 -8.70
C ARG A 63 6.10 -1.83 -8.60
N SER A 64 5.33 -1.82 -7.51
CA SER A 64 4.40 -0.74 -7.21
C SER A 64 5.10 0.60 -7.12
N LEU A 65 4.38 1.67 -7.46
CA LEU A 65 4.93 3.03 -7.43
C LEU A 65 5.40 3.43 -6.03
N LEU A 66 4.76 2.91 -4.97
CA LEU A 66 5.21 3.10 -3.59
C LEU A 66 6.58 2.45 -3.33
N TYR A 67 6.79 1.22 -3.80
CA TYR A 67 8.09 0.54 -3.69
C TYR A 67 9.16 1.31 -4.48
N GLN A 68 8.85 1.69 -5.73
CA GLN A 68 9.77 2.45 -6.58
C GLN A 68 10.19 3.76 -5.89
N PHE A 69 9.23 4.50 -5.36
CA PHE A 69 9.50 5.73 -4.60
C PHE A 69 10.41 5.49 -3.40
N GLN A 70 10.13 4.46 -2.60
CA GLN A 70 10.96 4.12 -1.44
C GLN A 70 12.39 3.79 -1.85
N THR A 71 12.59 3.00 -2.90
CA THR A 71 13.93 2.64 -3.40
C THR A 71 14.66 3.87 -3.92
N VAL A 72 14.04 4.66 -4.80
CA VAL A 72 14.65 5.86 -5.40
C VAL A 72 14.99 6.89 -4.33
N ASN A 73 14.06 7.16 -3.41
CA ASN A 73 14.27 8.09 -2.30
C ASN A 73 15.44 7.63 -1.40
N THR A 74 15.53 6.32 -1.12
CA THR A 74 16.63 5.74 -0.35
C THR A 74 17.97 5.89 -1.09
N MET A 75 18.03 5.59 -2.39
CA MET A 75 19.26 5.73 -3.17
C MET A 75 19.73 7.19 -3.25
N TRP A 76 18.79 8.13 -3.46
CA TRP A 76 19.09 9.55 -3.46
C TRP A 76 19.64 10.02 -2.11
N HIS A 77 19.00 9.66 -0.99
CA HIS A 77 19.48 10.03 0.34
C HIS A 77 20.82 9.37 0.70
N ARG A 78 21.05 8.13 0.29
CA ARG A 78 22.34 7.45 0.49
C ARG A 78 23.47 8.14 -0.28
N ALA A 79 23.23 8.53 -1.53
CA ALA A 79 24.18 9.32 -2.32
C ALA A 79 24.42 10.71 -1.70
N ASN A 80 23.34 11.37 -1.28
CA ASN A 80 23.41 12.69 -0.66
C ASN A 80 24.07 12.66 0.75
N GLY A 81 24.01 11.54 1.46
CA GLY A 81 24.67 11.35 2.75
C GLY A 81 26.09 10.77 2.64
N HIS A 82 26.57 10.46 1.43
CA HIS A 82 27.84 9.74 1.27
C HIS A 82 29.04 10.62 1.71
N PRO A 83 29.97 10.13 2.56
CA PRO A 83 31.12 10.91 3.04
C PRO A 83 32.05 11.39 1.92
N HIS A 84 32.18 10.60 0.86
CA HIS A 84 33.04 10.89 -0.29
C HIS A 84 32.19 10.99 -1.55
N LYS A 85 31.54 12.14 -1.78
CA LYS A 85 30.72 12.36 -2.98
C LYS A 85 31.61 12.56 -4.19
N THR A 86 31.33 11.85 -5.27
CA THR A 86 31.96 12.03 -6.58
C THR A 86 31.04 12.79 -7.53
N SER A 87 31.60 13.30 -8.64
CA SER A 87 30.81 13.84 -9.76
C SER A 87 29.81 12.80 -10.30
N ASP A 88 30.20 11.53 -10.33
CA ASP A 88 29.36 10.45 -10.86
C ASP A 88 28.16 10.17 -9.96
N MET A 89 28.34 10.24 -8.64
CA MET A 89 27.23 10.18 -7.68
C MET A 89 26.28 11.38 -7.84
N GLN A 90 26.80 12.57 -8.17
CA GLN A 90 25.95 13.73 -8.44
C GLN A 90 25.12 13.55 -9.71
N ALA A 91 25.69 12.93 -10.76
CA ALA A 91 24.95 12.57 -11.97
C ALA A 91 23.82 11.57 -11.65
N ALA A 92 24.11 10.52 -10.86
CA ALA A 92 23.10 9.59 -10.37
C ALA A 92 21.99 10.28 -9.56
N MET A 93 22.36 11.20 -8.66
CA MET A 93 21.41 11.97 -7.86
C MET A 93 20.47 12.83 -8.71
N LYS A 94 20.97 13.41 -9.82
CA LYS A 94 20.14 14.21 -10.73
C LYS A 94 19.03 13.36 -11.36
N ILE A 95 19.36 12.15 -11.80
CA ILE A 95 18.39 11.20 -12.38
C ILE A 95 17.33 10.80 -11.37
N PHE A 96 17.73 10.46 -10.14
CA PHE A 96 16.77 10.14 -9.09
C PHE A 96 15.91 11.34 -8.70
N ARG A 97 16.48 12.55 -8.69
CA ARG A 97 15.73 13.77 -8.39
C ARG A 97 14.68 14.07 -9.44
N GLU A 98 15.04 13.96 -10.72
CA GLU A 98 14.11 14.07 -11.84
C GLU A 98 12.96 13.08 -11.70
N TRP A 99 13.27 11.82 -11.43
CA TRP A 99 12.25 10.79 -11.23
C TRP A 99 11.32 11.10 -10.04
N LEU A 100 11.85 11.58 -8.92
CA LEU A 100 11.06 11.91 -7.72
C LEU A 100 10.16 13.14 -7.89
N ASP A 101 10.61 14.12 -8.66
CA ASP A 101 9.91 15.40 -8.81
C ASP A 101 8.97 15.46 -10.01
N VAL A 102 9.22 14.64 -11.03
CA VAL A 102 8.45 14.64 -12.29
C VAL A 102 7.76 13.30 -12.51
N THR A 103 8.52 12.22 -12.73
CA THR A 103 7.97 10.92 -13.12
C THR A 103 7.05 10.33 -12.05
N TYR A 104 7.42 10.41 -10.77
CA TYR A 104 6.63 9.88 -9.68
C TYR A 104 5.30 10.62 -9.49
N PRO A 105 5.26 11.97 -9.38
CA PRO A 105 3.99 12.69 -9.29
C PRO A 105 3.07 12.46 -10.49
N GLU A 106 3.60 12.45 -11.71
CA GLU A 106 2.83 12.15 -12.93
C GLU A 106 2.22 10.74 -12.85
N SER A 107 3.06 9.72 -12.64
CA SER A 107 2.62 8.32 -12.51
C SER A 107 1.61 8.13 -11.38
N ASN A 108 1.79 8.84 -10.26
CA ASN A 108 0.90 8.75 -9.10
C ASN A 108 -0.44 9.46 -9.35
N SER A 109 -0.46 10.46 -10.21
CA SER A 109 -1.69 11.17 -10.61
C SER A 109 -2.52 10.35 -11.60
N GLU A 110 -1.87 9.63 -12.51
CA GLU A 110 -2.49 8.70 -13.45
C GLU A 110 -3.03 7.44 -12.75
N LEU A 111 -2.39 7.04 -11.64
CA LEU A 111 -2.81 5.88 -10.87
C LEU A 111 -4.20 6.09 -10.25
N ARG A 112 -5.17 5.28 -10.66
CA ARG A 112 -6.54 5.25 -10.10
C ARG A 112 -6.63 4.68 -8.67
N ALA A 113 -5.52 4.65 -7.93
CA ALA A 113 -5.41 4.07 -6.59
C ALA A 113 -6.41 4.66 -5.58
N LYS A 114 -6.80 5.94 -5.73
CA LYS A 114 -7.81 6.56 -4.86
C LYS A 114 -9.19 5.93 -5.05
N GLY A 115 -9.55 5.54 -6.28
CA GLY A 115 -10.81 4.87 -6.59
C GLY A 115 -10.89 3.44 -6.06
N PHE A 116 -9.75 2.78 -5.89
CA PHE A 116 -9.66 1.42 -5.37
C PHE A 116 -9.43 1.34 -3.86
N LYS A 117 -9.64 2.45 -3.14
CA LYS A 117 -9.54 2.54 -1.68
C LYS A 117 -10.92 2.88 -1.08
N PRO A 118 -11.22 2.42 0.15
CA PRO A 118 -10.38 1.61 1.02
C PRO A 118 -10.29 0.14 0.57
N LEU A 119 -9.29 -0.55 1.11
CA LEU A 119 -9.16 -2.00 0.99
C LEU A 119 -10.25 -2.67 1.84
N LEU A 120 -10.92 -3.69 1.32
CA LEU A 120 -11.83 -4.53 2.13
C LEU A 120 -11.04 -5.20 3.25
N SER A 121 -11.65 -5.36 4.42
CA SER A 121 -11.00 -6.04 5.54
C SER A 121 -10.68 -7.51 5.21
N LYS A 122 -9.60 -8.05 5.81
CA LYS A 122 -9.28 -9.48 5.71
C LYS A 122 -10.44 -10.37 6.16
N ALA A 123 -11.19 -9.94 7.18
CA ALA A 123 -12.37 -10.66 7.66
C ALA A 123 -13.48 -10.71 6.61
N CYS A 124 -13.71 -9.59 5.91
CA CYS A 124 -14.66 -9.53 4.80
C CYS A 124 -14.22 -10.44 3.65
N VAL A 125 -12.99 -10.31 3.16
CA VAL A 125 -12.50 -11.17 2.06
C VAL A 125 -12.58 -12.65 2.44
N LYS A 126 -12.20 -13.00 3.67
CA LYS A 126 -12.30 -14.37 4.20
C LYS A 126 -13.73 -14.91 4.21
N ARG A 127 -14.72 -14.07 4.49
CA ARG A 127 -16.15 -14.45 4.47
C ARG A 127 -16.60 -14.89 3.07
N TYR A 128 -16.05 -14.28 2.02
CA TYR A 128 -16.41 -14.57 0.63
C TYR A 128 -15.54 -15.65 -0.04
N LEU A 129 -14.43 -16.07 0.56
CA LEU A 129 -13.54 -17.09 -0.02
C LEU A 129 -14.24 -18.37 -0.49
N PRO A 130 -15.20 -18.97 0.25
CA PRO A 130 -15.91 -20.15 -0.24
C PRO A 130 -16.64 -19.90 -1.57
N GLN A 131 -17.33 -18.76 -1.69
CA GLN A 131 -18.05 -18.39 -2.92
C GLN A 131 -17.08 -18.09 -4.07
N ILE A 132 -15.95 -17.43 -3.78
CA ILE A 132 -14.91 -17.15 -4.78
C ILE A 132 -14.31 -18.45 -5.34
N ARG A 133 -14.12 -19.48 -4.50
CA ARG A 133 -13.59 -20.80 -4.94
C ARG A 133 -14.57 -21.58 -5.82
N GLU A 134 -15.86 -21.42 -5.59
CA GLU A 134 -16.91 -22.09 -6.37
C GLU A 134 -17.28 -21.33 -7.64
N CYS A 135 -16.91 -20.06 -7.72
CA CYS A 135 -17.22 -19.19 -8.85
C CYS A 135 -16.46 -19.65 -10.11
N LYS A 136 -17.20 -19.80 -11.21
CA LYS A 136 -16.70 -20.30 -12.50
C LYS A 136 -16.38 -19.18 -13.49
N LEU A 137 -16.34 -17.94 -13.02
CA LEU A 137 -16.08 -16.79 -13.86
C LEU A 137 -14.64 -16.85 -14.38
N LYS A 138 -14.46 -16.73 -15.70
CA LYS A 138 -13.14 -16.76 -16.33
C LYS A 138 -12.25 -15.64 -15.77
N GLY A 139 -11.01 -16.00 -15.39
CA GLY A 139 -10.01 -15.05 -14.87
C GLY A 139 -10.14 -14.78 -13.37
N ILE A 140 -11.00 -15.53 -12.65
CA ILE A 140 -11.09 -15.43 -11.19
C ILE A 140 -9.90 -16.10 -10.48
N GLU A 141 -9.14 -16.94 -11.17
CA GLU A 141 -8.06 -17.73 -10.58
C GLU A 141 -6.95 -16.83 -10.00
N GLU A 142 -6.60 -15.75 -10.70
CA GLU A 142 -5.63 -14.76 -10.22
C GLU A 142 -6.18 -13.99 -9.01
N ALA A 143 -7.46 -13.63 -9.06
CA ALA A 143 -8.14 -12.94 -7.97
C ALA A 143 -8.24 -13.83 -6.72
N LEU A 144 -8.52 -15.12 -6.90
CA LEU A 144 -8.55 -16.12 -5.83
C LEU A 144 -7.16 -16.27 -5.18
N LYS A 145 -6.10 -16.40 -5.98
CA LYS A 145 -4.71 -16.44 -5.48
C LYS A 145 -4.38 -15.19 -4.66
N PHE A 146 -4.79 -14.01 -5.12
CA PHE A 146 -4.63 -12.78 -4.35
C PHE A 146 -5.43 -12.82 -3.04
N ALA A 147 -6.71 -13.21 -3.07
CA ALA A 147 -7.59 -13.24 -1.91
C ALA A 147 -7.06 -14.18 -0.81
N GLU A 148 -6.63 -15.39 -1.19
CA GLU A 148 -6.07 -16.38 -0.28
C GLU A 148 -4.80 -15.83 0.39
N LYS A 149 -3.87 -15.32 -0.40
CA LYS A 149 -2.64 -14.72 0.12
C LYS A 149 -2.94 -13.50 1.01
N TYR A 150 -3.87 -12.65 0.60
CA TYR A 150 -4.24 -11.42 1.31
C TYR A 150 -4.79 -11.70 2.72
N VAL A 151 -5.64 -12.72 2.86
CA VAL A 151 -6.23 -13.13 4.13
C VAL A 151 -5.17 -13.70 5.09
N GLU A 152 -4.15 -14.36 4.55
CA GLU A 152 -3.05 -14.97 5.33
C GLU A 152 -1.95 -13.98 5.74
N LEU A 153 -1.91 -12.77 5.17
CA LEU A 153 -0.87 -11.79 5.50
C LEU A 153 -0.84 -11.48 7.00
N GLU A 154 0.34 -11.16 7.52
CA GLU A 154 0.47 -10.61 8.86
C GLU A 154 -0.22 -9.24 9.00
N PRO A 155 -0.63 -8.85 10.22
CA PRO A 155 -1.12 -7.50 10.46
C PRO A 155 -0.10 -6.43 10.06
N ARG A 156 -0.56 -5.29 9.53
CA ARG A 156 0.25 -4.12 9.17
C ARG A 156 1.26 -4.29 8.02
N LYS A 157 1.38 -5.47 7.40
CA LYS A 157 2.16 -5.63 6.16
C LYS A 157 1.50 -4.83 5.03
N LYS A 158 2.29 -4.01 4.34
CA LYS A 158 1.86 -3.22 3.17
C LYS A 158 1.93 -4.09 1.92
N LEU A 159 0.91 -4.03 1.07
CA LEU A 159 0.87 -4.81 -0.17
C LEU A 159 2.05 -4.53 -1.10
N ALA A 160 2.54 -3.28 -1.15
CA ALA A 160 3.73 -2.87 -1.90
C ALA A 160 5.02 -3.64 -1.51
N ASN A 161 5.05 -4.22 -0.32
CA ASN A 161 6.22 -4.95 0.21
C ASN A 161 6.01 -6.46 0.20
N VAL A 162 4.93 -6.95 -0.43
CA VAL A 162 4.60 -8.38 -0.46
C VAL A 162 4.61 -8.87 -1.90
N LEU A 163 5.44 -9.87 -2.17
CA LEU A 163 5.50 -10.59 -3.43
C LEU A 163 4.57 -11.79 -3.42
N PHE A 164 4.18 -12.30 -4.59
CA PHE A 164 3.57 -13.64 -4.69
C PHE A 164 4.62 -14.74 -4.49
N ASP A 165 5.82 -14.54 -5.01
CA ASP A 165 6.97 -15.43 -4.88
C ASP A 165 8.21 -14.61 -4.48
N ASN A 166 8.74 -14.86 -3.28
CA ASN A 166 9.91 -14.13 -2.77
C ASN A 166 11.19 -14.47 -3.53
N SER A 167 11.25 -15.61 -4.24
CA SER A 167 12.41 -15.96 -5.08
C SER A 167 12.52 -15.10 -6.33
N GLN A 168 11.47 -14.34 -6.66
CA GLN A 168 11.40 -13.46 -7.83
C GLN A 168 11.23 -11.99 -7.41
N PRO A 169 12.26 -11.36 -6.80
CA PRO A 169 12.14 -10.02 -6.20
C PRO A 169 11.84 -8.91 -7.21
N LYS A 170 12.12 -9.15 -8.50
CA LYS A 170 11.88 -8.20 -9.59
C LYS A 170 10.45 -8.25 -10.13
N GLU A 171 9.64 -9.23 -9.72
CA GLU A 171 8.27 -9.33 -10.19
C GLU A 171 7.33 -8.37 -9.44
N PRO A 172 6.14 -8.07 -10.00
CA PRO A 172 5.18 -7.21 -9.36
C PRO A 172 4.82 -7.64 -7.93
N ASP A 173 4.74 -6.67 -7.02
CA ASP A 173 4.14 -6.91 -5.71
C ASP A 173 2.62 -6.99 -5.80
N MET A 174 2.00 -7.43 -4.71
CA MET A 174 0.56 -7.54 -4.57
C MET A 174 -0.17 -6.21 -4.81
N GLU A 175 0.42 -5.05 -4.52
CA GLU A 175 -0.23 -3.76 -4.80
C GLU A 175 -0.27 -3.48 -6.30
N LYS A 176 0.85 -3.67 -7.00
CA LYS A 176 0.93 -3.50 -8.45
C LYS A 176 -0.01 -4.47 -9.18
N THR A 177 0.04 -5.76 -8.85
CA THR A 177 -0.85 -6.77 -9.44
C THR A 177 -2.32 -6.42 -9.22
N ARG A 178 -2.67 -5.96 -8.01
CA ARG A 178 -4.04 -5.57 -7.69
C ARG A 178 -4.52 -4.37 -8.52
N TYR A 179 -3.75 -3.29 -8.59
CA TYR A 179 -4.16 -2.12 -9.37
C TYR A 179 -4.26 -2.46 -10.86
N ASP A 180 -3.29 -3.20 -11.41
CA ASP A 180 -3.34 -3.63 -12.82
C ASP A 180 -4.56 -4.50 -13.14
N ALA A 181 -4.97 -5.35 -12.19
CA ALA A 181 -6.19 -6.15 -12.33
C ALA A 181 -7.44 -5.27 -12.24
N LEU A 182 -7.53 -4.38 -11.25
CA LEU A 182 -8.69 -3.52 -11.06
C LEU A 182 -8.86 -2.50 -12.19
N ASP A 183 -7.79 -1.95 -12.73
CA ASP A 183 -7.83 -1.04 -13.89
C ASP A 183 -8.42 -1.73 -15.14
N LYS A 184 -8.16 -3.03 -15.32
CA LYS A 184 -8.73 -3.82 -16.41
C LYS A 184 -10.19 -4.21 -16.16
N LEU A 185 -10.56 -4.42 -14.90
CA LEU A 185 -11.89 -4.91 -14.51
C LEU A 185 -12.91 -3.78 -14.34
N VAL A 186 -12.46 -2.60 -13.92
CA VAL A 186 -13.32 -1.47 -13.55
C VAL A 186 -13.13 -0.37 -14.57
N ALA A 187 -14.15 -0.16 -15.41
CA ALA A 187 -14.18 0.95 -16.36
C ALA A 187 -13.98 2.29 -15.65
N GLU A 188 -13.38 3.25 -16.34
CA GLU A 188 -13.18 4.61 -15.82
C GLU A 188 -14.53 5.25 -15.45
N GLY A 189 -14.61 5.87 -14.27
CA GLY A 189 -15.85 6.42 -13.73
C GLY A 189 -16.71 5.43 -12.92
N LYS A 190 -16.40 4.12 -12.97
CA LYS A 190 -17.05 3.09 -12.14
C LYS A 190 -16.35 2.84 -10.80
N GLU A 191 -15.54 3.76 -10.30
CA GLU A 191 -14.91 3.64 -8.98
C GLU A 191 -15.88 3.91 -7.83
N THR A 192 -17.07 4.45 -8.14
CA THR A 192 -18.13 4.72 -7.17
C THR A 192 -19.35 3.85 -7.44
N SER A 193 -20.18 3.62 -6.43
CA SER A 193 -21.41 2.84 -6.52
C SER A 193 -22.38 3.32 -7.63
N ASN A 194 -22.31 4.60 -8.01
CA ASN A 194 -23.23 5.20 -8.99
C ASN A 194 -23.01 4.69 -10.42
N GLY A 195 -21.80 4.19 -10.73
CA GLY A 195 -21.46 3.66 -12.06
C GLY A 195 -21.90 2.22 -12.28
N TRP A 196 -22.44 1.56 -11.25
CA TRP A 196 -22.77 0.13 -11.28
C TRP A 196 -24.28 -0.09 -11.29
N LYS A 197 -24.73 -1.02 -12.13
CA LYS A 197 -26.11 -1.48 -12.13
C LYS A 197 -26.34 -2.51 -11.02
N MET A 198 -27.59 -2.69 -10.63
CA MET A 198 -27.95 -3.59 -9.53
C MET A 198 -27.67 -5.06 -9.85
N ASP A 199 -27.88 -5.47 -11.09
CA ASP A 199 -27.60 -6.82 -11.62
C ASP A 199 -26.09 -7.10 -11.74
N GLU A 200 -25.27 -6.06 -11.97
CA GLU A 200 -23.81 -6.19 -11.96
C GLU A 200 -23.27 -6.45 -10.53
N ILE A 201 -23.97 -5.99 -9.48
CA ILE A 201 -23.53 -6.13 -8.08
C ILE A 201 -24.18 -7.34 -7.39
N TRP A 202 -25.43 -7.64 -7.74
CA TRP A 202 -26.29 -8.58 -7.01
C TRP A 202 -26.89 -9.64 -7.94
N ALA A 203 -26.73 -10.92 -7.57
CA ALA A 203 -27.44 -12.04 -8.22
C ALA A 203 -28.80 -12.32 -7.58
N GLY A 204 -29.07 -11.79 -6.38
CA GLY A 204 -30.32 -12.02 -5.66
C GLY A 204 -30.34 -11.36 -4.29
N LYS A 205 -31.38 -11.66 -3.49
CA LYS A 205 -31.47 -11.15 -2.12
C LYS A 205 -30.30 -11.68 -1.29
N LYS A 206 -29.39 -10.78 -0.90
CA LYS A 206 -28.17 -11.07 -0.11
C LYS A 206 -27.15 -11.96 -0.83
N GLN A 207 -27.16 -12.01 -2.16
CA GLN A 207 -26.18 -12.74 -2.95
C GLN A 207 -25.50 -11.78 -3.92
N VAL A 208 -24.17 -11.68 -3.82
CA VAL A 208 -23.35 -10.92 -4.74
C VAL A 208 -23.26 -11.65 -6.09
N SER A 209 -23.14 -10.89 -7.17
CA SER A 209 -22.91 -11.45 -8.51
C SER A 209 -21.50 -12.06 -8.60
N ASP A 210 -21.27 -12.90 -9.61
CA ASP A 210 -19.93 -13.42 -9.92
C ASP A 210 -18.93 -12.31 -10.25
N GLU A 211 -19.38 -11.25 -10.94
CA GLU A 211 -18.55 -10.09 -11.23
C GLU A 211 -18.12 -9.39 -9.94
N HIS A 212 -19.04 -9.20 -9.01
CA HIS A 212 -18.75 -8.59 -7.72
C HIS A 212 -17.89 -9.50 -6.84
N LEU A 213 -18.07 -10.82 -6.88
CA LEU A 213 -17.17 -11.78 -6.23
C LEU A 213 -15.73 -11.61 -6.72
N ARG A 214 -15.53 -11.46 -8.03
CA ARG A 214 -14.20 -11.21 -8.60
C ARG A 214 -13.58 -9.91 -8.10
N LEU A 215 -14.36 -8.86 -7.89
CA LEU A 215 -13.89 -7.60 -7.30
C LEU A 215 -13.52 -7.77 -5.82
N ILE A 216 -14.38 -8.46 -5.06
CA ILE A 216 -14.16 -8.76 -3.64
C ILE A 216 -12.90 -9.60 -3.46
N ALA A 217 -12.63 -10.53 -4.39
CA ALA A 217 -11.41 -11.32 -4.42
C ALA A 217 -10.15 -10.43 -4.53
N TRP A 218 -10.22 -9.29 -5.24
CA TRP A 218 -9.17 -8.26 -5.24
C TRP A 218 -9.22 -7.30 -4.03
N ALA A 219 -9.93 -7.67 -2.96
CA ALA A 219 -10.16 -6.86 -1.77
C ALA A 219 -10.71 -5.46 -2.10
N TRP A 220 -11.62 -5.37 -3.08
CA TRP A 220 -12.30 -4.14 -3.46
C TRP A 220 -13.80 -4.37 -3.68
N SER A 221 -14.60 -3.35 -3.41
CA SER A 221 -16.02 -3.35 -3.74
C SER A 221 -16.44 -1.92 -4.08
N PRO A 222 -17.32 -1.72 -5.09
CA PRO A 222 -17.91 -0.42 -5.38
C PRO A 222 -18.90 0.04 -4.29
N ILE A 223 -19.30 -0.87 -3.39
CA ILE A 223 -20.15 -0.57 -2.23
C ILE A 223 -19.36 -0.68 -0.93
N GLN A 224 -19.86 0.01 0.10
CA GLN A 224 -19.22 -0.02 1.41
C GLN A 224 -19.31 -1.43 2.04
N GLU A 225 -18.26 -1.85 2.72
CA GLU A 225 -18.16 -3.18 3.34
C GLU A 225 -19.35 -3.51 4.28
N ARG A 226 -19.87 -2.51 5.00
CA ARG A 226 -21.06 -2.67 5.86
C ARG A 226 -22.36 -3.02 5.13
N ASN A 227 -22.40 -2.79 3.81
CA ASN A 227 -23.54 -3.10 2.96
C ASN A 227 -23.38 -4.46 2.25
N LEU A 228 -22.23 -5.12 2.41
CA LEU A 228 -22.02 -6.48 1.91
C LEU A 228 -22.71 -7.48 2.86
N PRO A 229 -23.43 -8.48 2.33
CA PRO A 229 -24.07 -9.53 3.13
C PRO A 229 -23.05 -10.39 3.89
#